data_AF-A0A945U1Q1-F1
#
_entry.id   AF-A0A945U1Q1-F1
#
_cell.length_a   1.000
_cell.length_b   1.000
_cell.length_c   1.000
_cell.angle_alpha   90.00
_cell.angle_beta   90.00
_cell.angle_gamma   90.00
#
_symmetry.space_group_name_H-M   'P 1'
#
loop_
_entity.id
_entity.type
_entity.pdbx_description
1 polymer ?
#
loop_
_entity_poly.entity_id
_entity_poly.type
_entity_poly.pdbx_seq_one_letter_code
_entity_poly.pdbx_strand_id
1 'polypeptide(L)'
;MNDLPDDPADDLLSVIAADALIQAEQLIELDGPRAEAWGSDLAALALEAGDDGITRLATALADASGPAAAAALWALSAVTEAVDVGDSALEPAPTWATSIGTSRCTGAMILRERRWESVAFRFVDSADDAHVMVIDLVPPAVGGGDETVGEVNLGAVDLLEVLEEEDAGIVVVEVSQGVAAARVVKALASTVEPRDSAVANGRVLVIRLQSMVESVPTVPVAVEVSIPEIPERDPEDDAYARDMLWRAVGDVAEPSAVALAHAAAALREAAANDDPIAQWLAASVGPIDLDDTDADVVLAAVAATVSPASLVPLDQDARTAVLDLEWADWLGAVIELVRCGPGTSVDPEALVDHINRNPEVTSTIPKKDRPRIGWAFGAVTDLWEPIGLADASGITTFGCAILPRALDRAWQV
;
A
#
# COMPACT_ATOMS: atom_id res chain seq x y z
N MET A 1 18.67 35.79 -20.45
CA MET A 1 18.90 34.62 -21.31
C MET A 1 18.89 33.44 -20.36
N ASN A 2 17.73 32.78 -20.37
CA ASN A 2 17.30 31.63 -19.58
C ASN A 2 17.26 31.84 -18.07
N ASP A 3 16.15 32.43 -17.62
CA ASP A 3 15.52 31.96 -16.39
C ASP A 3 15.30 30.45 -16.56
N LEU A 4 15.92 29.67 -15.68
CA LEU A 4 15.55 28.28 -15.49
C LEU A 4 14.06 28.26 -15.08
N PRO A 5 13.27 27.26 -15.49
CA PRO A 5 11.90 27.16 -14.99
C PRO A 5 11.92 27.10 -13.46
N ASP A 6 10.90 27.73 -12.87
CA ASP A 6 10.52 27.61 -11.47
C ASP A 6 10.41 26.12 -11.07
N ASP A 7 10.47 25.86 -9.77
CA ASP A 7 10.51 24.55 -9.10
C ASP A 7 9.84 23.39 -9.91
N PRO A 8 10.46 22.22 -10.10
CA PRO A 8 9.81 21.07 -10.75
C PRO A 8 8.43 20.71 -10.17
N ALA A 9 8.15 21.03 -8.90
CA ALA A 9 6.83 20.90 -8.29
C ALA A 9 5.78 21.90 -8.86
N ASP A 10 6.19 23.06 -9.36
CA ASP A 10 5.33 24.02 -10.07
C ASP A 10 4.91 23.50 -11.45
N ASP A 11 5.78 22.74 -12.13
CA ASP A 11 5.48 22.15 -13.44
C ASP A 11 4.44 21.01 -13.30
N LEU A 12 4.61 20.12 -12.31
CA LEU A 12 3.67 19.03 -12.06
C LEU A 12 2.27 19.55 -11.67
N LEU A 13 2.19 20.49 -10.73
CA LEU A 13 0.90 21.02 -10.27
C LEU A 13 0.16 21.79 -11.38
N SER A 14 0.90 22.46 -12.27
CA SER A 14 0.33 23.13 -13.44
C SER A 14 -0.29 22.13 -14.42
N VAL A 15 0.36 20.98 -14.62
CA VAL A 15 -0.17 19.87 -15.43
C VAL A 15 -1.44 19.29 -14.79
N ILE A 16 -1.39 19.00 -13.48
CA ILE A 16 -2.55 18.48 -12.73
C ILE A 16 -3.74 19.43 -12.84
N ALA A 17 -3.53 20.74 -12.64
CA ALA A 17 -4.60 21.72 -12.72
C ALA A 17 -5.21 21.82 -14.13
N ALA A 18 -4.37 21.75 -15.18
CA ALA A 18 -4.85 21.78 -16.57
C ALA A 18 -5.70 20.54 -16.91
N ASP A 19 -5.25 19.35 -16.51
CA ASP A 19 -5.99 18.11 -16.72
C ASP A 19 -7.28 18.07 -15.89
N ALA A 20 -7.24 18.57 -14.66
CA ALA A 20 -8.42 18.68 -13.80
C ALA A 20 -9.51 19.53 -14.44
N LEU A 21 -9.16 20.65 -15.09
CA LEU A 21 -10.12 21.50 -15.78
C LEU A 21 -10.78 20.79 -16.97
N ILE A 22 -10.01 20.01 -17.74
CA ILE A 22 -10.53 19.23 -18.88
C ILE A 22 -11.52 18.17 -18.37
N GLN A 23 -11.16 17.46 -17.30
CA GLN A 23 -12.04 16.45 -16.71
C GLN A 23 -13.28 17.07 -16.06
N ALA A 24 -13.13 18.25 -15.45
CA ALA A 24 -14.22 18.94 -14.78
C ALA A 24 -15.33 19.45 -15.71
N GLU A 25 -15.06 19.59 -17.01
CA GLU A 25 -16.12 19.80 -18.00
C GLU A 25 -17.13 18.64 -18.02
N GLN A 26 -16.69 17.43 -17.72
CA GLN A 26 -17.54 16.24 -17.64
C GLN A 26 -18.18 16.08 -16.25
N LEU A 27 -17.58 16.63 -15.19
CA LEU A 27 -18.10 16.60 -13.81
C LEU A 27 -19.45 17.31 -13.66
N ILE A 28 -19.77 18.28 -14.51
CA ILE A 28 -21.02 19.05 -14.44
C ILE A 28 -22.24 18.12 -14.53
N GLU A 29 -22.09 16.98 -15.20
CA GLU A 29 -23.14 15.98 -15.44
C GLU A 29 -23.07 14.79 -14.47
N LEU A 30 -22.12 14.75 -13.53
CA LEU A 30 -21.99 13.66 -12.55
C LEU A 30 -22.93 13.81 -11.35
N ASP A 31 -23.02 12.74 -10.55
CA ASP A 31 -23.63 12.75 -9.22
C ASP A 31 -22.62 13.18 -8.15
N GLY A 32 -23.12 13.54 -6.96
CA GLY A 32 -22.29 13.96 -5.83
C GLY A 32 -21.22 12.94 -5.43
N PRO A 33 -21.55 11.64 -5.26
CA PRO A 33 -20.57 10.62 -4.92
C PRO A 33 -19.41 10.47 -5.91
N ARG A 34 -19.67 10.51 -7.22
CA ARG A 34 -18.61 10.46 -8.23
C ARG A 34 -17.75 11.72 -8.19
N ALA A 35 -18.35 12.87 -7.89
CA ALA A 35 -17.59 14.09 -7.64
C ALA A 35 -16.73 13.99 -6.37
N GLU A 36 -17.20 13.34 -5.30
CA GLU A 36 -16.39 13.06 -4.10
C GLU A 36 -15.19 12.16 -4.42
N ALA A 37 -15.42 11.06 -5.17
CA ALA A 37 -14.36 10.15 -5.59
C ALA A 37 -13.32 10.86 -6.46
N TRP A 38 -13.78 11.61 -7.47
CA TRP A 38 -12.89 12.39 -8.32
C TRP A 38 -12.13 13.47 -7.55
N GLY A 39 -12.79 14.15 -6.61
CA GLY A 39 -12.17 15.16 -5.75
C GLY A 39 -11.09 14.56 -4.84
N SER A 40 -11.29 13.34 -4.35
CA SER A 40 -10.29 12.56 -3.64
C SER A 40 -9.07 12.28 -4.51
N ASP A 41 -9.26 11.72 -5.69
CA ASP A 41 -8.16 11.38 -6.61
C ASP A 41 -7.34 12.62 -6.96
N LEU A 42 -8.03 13.74 -7.21
CA LEU A 42 -7.40 15.02 -7.47
C LEU A 42 -6.60 15.54 -6.26
N ALA A 43 -7.12 15.37 -5.04
CA ALA A 43 -6.41 15.76 -3.82
C ALA A 43 -5.17 14.90 -3.57
N ALA A 44 -5.23 13.59 -3.86
CA ALA A 44 -4.09 12.68 -3.76
C ALA A 44 -2.98 13.08 -4.75
N LEU A 45 -3.31 13.30 -6.03
CA LEU A 45 -2.36 13.79 -7.03
C LEU A 45 -1.73 15.12 -6.62
N ALA A 46 -2.50 16.00 -5.98
CA ALA A 46 -1.96 17.27 -5.49
C ALA A 46 -0.94 17.08 -4.35
N LEU A 47 -1.13 16.09 -3.47
CA LEU A 47 -0.18 15.78 -2.39
C LEU A 47 1.15 15.25 -2.94
N GLU A 48 1.14 14.54 -4.06
CA GLU A 48 2.38 14.12 -4.74
C GLU A 48 3.24 15.31 -5.19
N ALA A 49 2.63 16.47 -5.44
CA ALA A 49 3.34 17.71 -5.78
C ALA A 49 3.87 18.48 -4.55
N GLY A 50 3.63 18.00 -3.33
CA GLY A 50 4.16 18.52 -2.07
C GLY A 50 3.10 18.80 -1.00
N ASP A 51 3.55 19.04 0.23
CA ASP A 51 2.70 19.21 1.43
C ASP A 51 1.64 20.33 1.30
N ASP A 52 1.92 21.40 0.53
CA ASP A 52 1.00 22.50 0.27
C ASP A 52 0.23 22.36 -1.06
N GLY A 53 0.40 21.23 -1.75
CA GLY A 53 -0.12 20.98 -3.10
C GLY A 53 -1.63 21.12 -3.21
N ILE A 54 -2.41 20.63 -2.25
CA ILE A 54 -3.88 20.82 -2.23
C ILE A 54 -4.25 22.32 -2.19
N THR A 55 -3.54 23.11 -1.37
CA THR A 55 -3.81 24.56 -1.24
C THR A 55 -3.44 25.31 -2.52
N ARG A 56 -2.31 24.94 -3.12
CA ARG A 56 -1.86 25.51 -4.39
C ARG A 56 -2.80 25.14 -5.54
N LEU A 57 -3.27 23.91 -5.59
CA LEU A 57 -4.24 23.45 -6.59
C LEU A 57 -5.57 24.20 -6.46
N ALA A 58 -6.12 24.32 -5.24
CA ALA A 58 -7.35 25.08 -4.99
C ALA A 58 -7.20 26.54 -5.48
N THR A 59 -6.04 27.15 -5.25
CA THR A 59 -5.73 28.51 -5.74
C THR A 59 -5.69 28.56 -7.26
N ALA A 60 -5.01 27.61 -7.92
CA ALA A 60 -4.93 27.55 -9.38
C ALA A 60 -6.31 27.37 -10.04
N LEU A 61 -7.17 26.53 -9.46
CA LEU A 61 -8.54 26.33 -9.93
C LEU A 61 -9.38 27.61 -9.75
N ALA A 62 -9.27 28.29 -8.60
CA ALA A 62 -9.95 29.56 -8.37
C ALA A 62 -9.54 30.64 -9.40
N ASP A 63 -8.25 30.72 -9.72
CA ASP A 63 -7.71 31.64 -10.73
C ASP A 63 -8.19 31.31 -12.15
N ALA A 64 -8.34 30.02 -12.50
CA ALA A 64 -8.83 29.59 -13.80
C ALA A 64 -10.29 30.03 -14.06
N SER A 65 -11.11 30.05 -13.01
CA SER A 65 -12.52 30.48 -13.03
C SER A 65 -13.44 29.71 -14.00
N GLY A 66 -14.75 29.93 -13.87
CA GLY A 66 -15.77 29.37 -14.76
C GLY A 66 -16.37 28.02 -14.30
N PRO A 67 -17.35 27.47 -15.03
CA PRO A 67 -18.16 26.35 -14.54
C PRO A 67 -17.38 25.07 -14.23
N ALA A 68 -16.38 24.72 -15.05
CA ALA A 68 -15.53 23.55 -14.82
C ALA A 68 -14.66 23.73 -13.58
N ALA A 69 -14.01 24.89 -13.43
CA ALA A 69 -13.23 25.22 -12.23
C ALA A 69 -14.11 25.23 -10.96
N ALA A 70 -15.31 25.81 -11.03
CA ALA A 70 -16.27 25.79 -9.94
C ALA A 70 -16.68 24.36 -9.56
N ALA A 71 -16.98 23.49 -10.54
CA ALA A 71 -17.29 22.09 -10.30
C ALA A 71 -16.11 21.35 -9.63
N ALA A 72 -14.87 21.59 -10.09
CA ALA A 72 -13.67 21.02 -9.49
C ALA A 72 -13.47 21.49 -8.04
N LEU A 73 -13.67 22.78 -7.76
CA LEU A 73 -13.60 23.33 -6.39
C LEU A 73 -14.67 22.75 -5.48
N TRP A 74 -15.90 22.55 -5.98
CA TRP A 74 -16.97 21.88 -5.22
C TRP A 74 -16.59 20.44 -4.88
N ALA A 75 -16.06 19.67 -5.84
CA ALA A 75 -15.57 18.32 -5.58
C ALA A 75 -14.45 18.31 -4.54
N LEU A 76 -13.46 19.21 -4.67
CA LEU A 76 -12.34 19.33 -3.74
C LEU A 76 -12.79 19.75 -2.33
N SER A 77 -13.82 20.59 -2.21
CA SER A 77 -14.39 20.99 -0.91
C SER A 77 -14.97 19.84 -0.08
N ALA A 78 -15.31 18.71 -0.74
CA ALA A 78 -15.78 17.51 -0.06
C ALA A 78 -14.68 16.86 0.79
N VAL A 79 -13.42 16.99 0.35
CA VAL A 79 -12.27 16.27 0.89
C VAL A 79 -11.29 17.14 1.66
N THR A 80 -11.27 18.46 1.43
CA THR A 80 -10.33 19.39 2.11
C THR A 80 -10.98 20.67 2.63
N GLU A 81 -10.36 21.30 3.62
CA GLU A 81 -10.71 22.64 4.13
C GLU A 81 -10.02 23.77 3.35
N ALA A 82 -9.12 23.44 2.42
CA ALA A 82 -8.42 24.45 1.60
C ALA A 82 -9.37 25.25 0.68
N VAL A 83 -10.59 24.75 0.45
CA VAL A 83 -11.63 25.44 -0.33
C VAL A 83 -12.65 26.07 0.62
N ASP A 84 -12.77 27.40 0.57
CA ASP A 84 -13.86 28.11 1.24
C ASP A 84 -15.15 28.01 0.41
N VAL A 85 -16.11 27.22 0.88
CA VAL A 85 -17.42 27.03 0.22
C VAL A 85 -18.24 28.32 0.07
N GLY A 86 -17.83 29.41 0.73
CA GLY A 86 -18.42 30.75 0.56
C GLY A 86 -17.77 31.60 -0.55
N ASP A 87 -16.70 31.13 -1.19
CA ASP A 87 -15.98 31.89 -2.22
C ASP A 87 -16.80 31.99 -3.52
N SER A 88 -16.80 33.17 -4.12
CA SER A 88 -17.35 33.43 -5.45
C SER A 88 -16.75 32.57 -6.57
N ALA A 89 -15.56 32.00 -6.39
CA ALA A 89 -14.94 31.08 -7.34
C ALA A 89 -15.74 29.76 -7.51
N LEU A 90 -16.59 29.41 -6.55
CA LEU A 90 -17.47 28.23 -6.61
C LEU A 90 -18.76 28.45 -7.43
N GLU A 91 -18.91 29.63 -8.06
CA GLU A 91 -20.08 29.94 -8.88
C GLU A 91 -19.80 29.81 -10.39
N PRO A 92 -20.70 29.17 -11.16
CA PRO A 92 -21.98 28.63 -10.74
C PRO A 92 -21.85 27.27 -10.02
N ALA A 93 -22.59 27.08 -8.93
CA ALA A 93 -22.62 25.79 -8.25
C ALA A 93 -23.24 24.69 -9.14
N PRO A 94 -22.60 23.51 -9.24
CA PRO A 94 -23.17 22.37 -9.96
C PRO A 94 -24.42 21.84 -9.23
N THR A 95 -25.31 21.18 -9.98
CA THR A 95 -26.60 20.73 -9.45
C THR A 95 -26.47 19.73 -8.28
N TRP A 96 -25.38 18.96 -8.27
CA TRP A 96 -25.05 17.98 -7.24
C TRP A 96 -24.33 18.56 -6.02
N ALA A 97 -23.95 19.84 -5.98
CA ALA A 97 -23.18 20.43 -4.87
C ALA A 97 -23.83 20.20 -3.49
N THR A 98 -25.16 20.23 -3.42
CA THR A 98 -25.92 20.00 -2.17
C THR A 98 -26.01 18.54 -1.75
N SER A 99 -25.61 17.60 -2.61
CA SER A 99 -25.63 16.16 -2.33
C SER A 99 -24.32 15.63 -1.72
N ILE A 100 -23.25 16.43 -1.74
CA ILE A 100 -21.96 16.11 -1.11
C ILE A 100 -22.17 15.81 0.38
N GLY A 101 -21.61 14.70 0.84
CA GLY A 101 -21.65 14.25 2.23
C GLY A 101 -23.00 13.71 2.69
N THR A 102 -23.98 13.57 1.78
CA THR A 102 -25.35 13.14 2.14
C THR A 102 -25.58 11.63 1.97
N SER A 103 -24.58 10.90 1.47
CA SER A 103 -24.64 9.46 1.23
C SER A 103 -24.95 8.66 2.50
N ARG A 104 -25.89 7.72 2.40
CA ARG A 104 -26.33 6.86 3.50
C ARG A 104 -25.70 5.48 3.41
N CYS A 105 -25.10 5.02 4.50
CA CYS A 105 -24.58 3.65 4.60
C CYS A 105 -25.72 2.62 4.54
N THR A 106 -25.59 1.63 3.66
CA THR A 106 -26.57 0.55 3.44
C THR A 106 -26.04 -0.82 3.84
N GLY A 107 -24.73 -1.00 3.93
CA GLY A 107 -24.10 -2.27 4.30
C GLY A 107 -22.63 -2.10 4.69
N ALA A 108 -22.09 -3.09 5.39
CA ALA A 108 -20.69 -3.13 5.77
C ALA A 108 -20.18 -4.57 5.77
N MET A 109 -18.97 -4.77 5.28
CA MET A 109 -18.35 -6.08 5.16
C MET A 109 -16.86 -6.02 5.50
N ILE A 110 -16.34 -7.13 6.00
CA ILE A 110 -14.90 -7.36 6.13
C ILE A 110 -14.49 -8.16 4.90
N LEU A 111 -13.56 -7.61 4.14
CA LEU A 111 -12.89 -8.27 3.03
C LEU A 111 -11.60 -8.89 3.59
N ARG A 112 -11.46 -10.21 3.47
CA ARG A 112 -10.26 -10.92 3.91
C ARG A 112 -9.56 -11.47 2.69
N GLU A 113 -8.41 -10.92 2.38
CA GLU A 113 -7.51 -11.49 1.39
C GLU A 113 -6.44 -12.32 2.09
N ARG A 114 -5.68 -13.13 1.33
CA ARG A 114 -4.56 -13.94 1.83
C ARG A 114 -3.55 -13.14 2.67
N ARG A 115 -3.42 -11.83 2.41
CA ARG A 115 -2.38 -10.96 2.97
C ARG A 115 -2.90 -9.84 3.88
N TRP A 116 -4.19 -9.45 3.78
CA TRP A 116 -4.72 -8.22 4.39
C TRP A 116 -6.20 -8.36 4.78
N GLU A 117 -6.64 -7.55 5.74
CA GLU A 117 -8.07 -7.32 5.97
C GLU A 117 -8.43 -5.87 5.62
N SER A 118 -9.53 -5.70 4.90
CA SER A 118 -10.11 -4.39 4.62
C SER A 118 -11.55 -4.33 5.12
N VAL A 119 -12.01 -3.14 5.48
CA VAL A 119 -13.41 -2.86 5.79
C VAL A 119 -14.01 -2.13 4.61
N ALA A 120 -15.06 -2.68 4.03
CA ALA A 120 -15.82 -2.03 2.97
C ALA A 120 -17.19 -1.59 3.49
N PHE A 121 -17.56 -0.35 3.20
CA PHE A 121 -18.89 0.21 3.47
C PHE A 121 -19.58 0.54 2.16
N ARG A 122 -20.82 0.06 2.00
CA ARG A 122 -21.66 0.41 0.85
C ARG A 122 -22.54 1.59 1.21
N PHE A 123 -22.61 2.56 0.31
CA PHE A 123 -23.43 3.75 0.45
C PHE A 123 -24.36 3.91 -0.74
N VAL A 124 -25.45 4.64 -0.54
CA VAL A 124 -26.33 5.16 -1.60
C VAL A 124 -26.57 6.63 -1.38
N ASP A 125 -26.69 7.39 -2.46
CA ASP A 125 -26.95 8.82 -2.40
C ASP A 125 -28.46 9.15 -2.50
N SER A 126 -28.77 10.43 -2.74
CA SER A 126 -30.16 10.89 -2.91
C SER A 126 -30.84 10.43 -4.21
N ALA A 127 -30.05 10.00 -5.20
CA ALA A 127 -30.51 9.44 -6.46
C ALA A 127 -30.60 7.90 -6.44
N ASP A 128 -30.32 7.27 -5.28
CA ASP A 128 -30.16 5.82 -5.09
C ASP A 128 -28.95 5.23 -5.84
N ASP A 129 -27.99 6.06 -6.24
CA ASP A 129 -26.75 5.61 -6.87
C ASP A 129 -25.77 5.08 -5.82
N ALA A 130 -25.28 3.86 -6.06
CA ALA A 130 -24.49 3.12 -5.09
C ALA A 130 -22.99 3.35 -5.29
N HIS A 131 -22.26 3.36 -4.17
CA HIS A 131 -20.80 3.47 -4.15
C HIS A 131 -20.23 2.75 -2.93
N VAL A 132 -18.91 2.55 -2.91
CA VAL A 132 -18.20 1.87 -1.83
C VAL A 132 -17.04 2.70 -1.33
N MET A 133 -16.76 2.57 -0.04
CA MET A 133 -15.51 3.00 0.56
C MET A 133 -14.81 1.78 1.16
N VAL A 134 -13.56 1.55 0.77
CA VAL A 134 -12.74 0.43 1.23
C VAL A 134 -11.58 0.98 2.05
N ILE A 135 -11.39 0.46 3.26
CA ILE A 135 -10.36 0.90 4.20
C ILE A 135 -9.50 -0.29 4.57
N ASP A 136 -8.22 -0.23 4.25
CA ASP A 136 -7.27 -1.27 4.65
C ASP A 136 -6.91 -1.14 6.12
N LEU A 137 -6.85 -2.28 6.81
CA LEU A 137 -6.45 -2.35 8.21
C LEU A 137 -5.09 -3.03 8.33
N VAL A 138 -4.14 -2.27 8.85
CA VAL A 138 -2.78 -2.70 9.14
C VAL A 138 -2.72 -3.21 10.58
N PRO A 139 -2.27 -4.46 10.83
CA PRO A 139 -2.10 -4.99 12.18
C PRO A 139 -1.05 -4.21 13.01
N PRO A 140 -1.15 -4.17 14.35
CA PRO A 140 -0.20 -3.45 15.21
C PRO A 140 1.22 -4.05 15.16
N ALA A 141 2.23 -3.20 15.30
CA ALA A 141 3.64 -3.58 15.42
C ALA A 141 3.99 -4.39 16.69
N VAL A 142 5.20 -4.97 16.73
CA VAL A 142 5.71 -5.73 17.89
C VAL A 142 5.74 -4.87 19.16
N GLY A 143 5.11 -5.35 20.24
CA GLY A 143 5.10 -4.69 21.55
C GLY A 143 3.71 -4.27 22.05
N GLY A 144 2.69 -4.39 21.20
CA GLY A 144 1.30 -4.09 21.50
C GLY A 144 0.82 -2.82 20.82
N GLY A 145 -0.50 -2.61 20.79
CA GLY A 145 -1.13 -1.52 20.07
C GLY A 145 -2.46 -1.95 19.48
N ASP A 146 -3.07 -1.03 18.75
CA ASP A 146 -4.28 -1.26 17.99
C ASP A 146 -3.95 -1.25 16.49
N GLU A 147 -4.83 -1.80 15.66
CA GLU A 147 -4.72 -1.71 14.20
C GLU A 147 -4.58 -0.25 13.75
N THR A 148 -3.98 -0.02 12.60
CA THR A 148 -3.94 1.31 11.97
C THR A 148 -4.65 1.27 10.62
N VAL A 149 -5.08 2.43 10.15
CA VAL A 149 -5.60 2.59 8.79
C VAL A 149 -4.43 2.67 7.80
N GLY A 150 -4.48 1.82 6.76
CA GLY A 150 -3.62 1.89 5.58
C GLY A 150 -4.26 2.75 4.49
N GLU A 151 -4.54 2.16 3.33
CA GLU A 151 -5.22 2.85 2.24
C GLU A 151 -6.70 3.11 2.52
N VAL A 152 -7.21 4.25 2.04
CA VAL A 152 -8.63 4.57 2.03
C VAL A 152 -9.03 4.89 0.61
N ASN A 153 -9.87 4.03 0.04
CA ASN A 153 -10.33 4.14 -1.34
C ASN A 153 -11.83 4.45 -1.40
N LEU A 154 -12.21 5.35 -2.31
CA LEU A 154 -13.59 5.72 -2.57
C LEU A 154 -13.90 5.54 -4.05
N GLY A 155 -14.95 4.80 -4.39
CA GLY A 155 -15.35 4.66 -5.79
C GLY A 155 -16.68 3.97 -6.01
N ALA A 156 -16.95 3.62 -7.28
CA ALA A 156 -18.15 2.92 -7.69
C ALA A 156 -18.25 1.52 -7.03
N VAL A 157 -19.47 0.97 -6.95
CA VAL A 157 -19.67 -0.41 -6.43
C VAL A 157 -18.91 -1.43 -7.26
N ASP A 158 -18.59 -1.12 -8.51
CA ASP A 158 -17.79 -1.93 -9.42
C ASP A 158 -16.42 -2.30 -8.83
N LEU A 159 -15.88 -1.53 -7.87
CA LEU A 159 -14.69 -1.91 -7.09
C LEU A 159 -14.87 -3.25 -6.35
N LEU A 160 -16.10 -3.66 -6.08
CA LEU A 160 -16.43 -4.94 -5.46
C LEU A 160 -16.74 -6.03 -6.49
N GLU A 161 -16.77 -5.76 -7.81
CA GLU A 161 -17.01 -6.78 -8.85
C GLU A 161 -15.91 -7.85 -8.85
N VAL A 162 -14.68 -7.49 -8.49
CA VAL A 162 -13.59 -8.45 -8.25
C VAL A 162 -13.97 -9.54 -7.26
N LEU A 163 -14.88 -9.25 -6.31
CA LEU A 163 -15.34 -10.24 -5.32
C LEU A 163 -16.26 -11.31 -5.92
N GLU A 164 -16.79 -11.10 -7.14
CA GLU A 164 -17.64 -12.06 -7.83
C GLU A 164 -16.83 -13.09 -8.66
N GLU A 165 -15.52 -12.89 -8.81
CA GLU A 165 -14.65 -13.82 -9.49
C GLU A 165 -14.35 -15.05 -8.61
N GLU A 166 -14.59 -16.26 -9.13
CA GLU A 166 -14.42 -17.52 -8.37
C GLU A 166 -12.98 -17.72 -7.82
N ASP A 167 -12.00 -17.06 -8.42
CA ASP A 167 -10.57 -17.17 -8.08
C ASP A 167 -10.00 -15.94 -7.34
N ALA A 168 -10.83 -14.96 -6.95
CA ALA A 168 -10.36 -13.73 -6.31
C ALA A 168 -9.65 -13.94 -4.97
N GLY A 169 -9.83 -15.11 -4.33
CA GLY A 169 -9.17 -15.43 -3.06
C GLY A 169 -9.64 -14.58 -1.86
N ILE A 170 -10.66 -13.74 -2.04
CA ILE A 170 -11.19 -12.85 -1.01
C ILE A 170 -12.39 -13.50 -0.32
N VAL A 171 -12.31 -13.64 1.00
CA VAL A 171 -13.43 -14.07 1.84
C VAL A 171 -14.19 -12.85 2.34
N VAL A 172 -15.46 -12.73 1.92
CA VAL A 172 -16.34 -11.64 2.33
C VAL A 172 -17.16 -12.03 3.56
N VAL A 173 -17.11 -11.21 4.60
CA VAL A 173 -17.91 -11.39 5.83
C VAL A 173 -18.77 -10.16 6.09
N GLU A 174 -20.07 -10.29 5.87
CA GLU A 174 -21.05 -9.24 6.22
C GLU A 174 -21.06 -8.99 7.73
N VAL A 175 -21.03 -7.72 8.12
CA VAL A 175 -21.02 -7.28 9.52
C VAL A 175 -21.96 -6.09 9.72
N SER A 176 -22.31 -5.79 10.98
CA SER A 176 -23.11 -4.60 11.23
C SER A 176 -22.29 -3.33 11.03
N GLN A 177 -22.92 -2.29 10.47
CA GLN A 177 -22.30 -0.99 10.19
C GLN A 177 -21.61 -0.41 11.42
N GLY A 178 -22.26 -0.45 12.60
CA GLY A 178 -21.70 0.07 13.84
C GLY A 178 -20.46 -0.71 14.33
N VAL A 179 -20.40 -2.03 14.10
CA VAL A 179 -19.22 -2.84 14.48
C VAL A 179 -18.04 -2.53 13.56
N ALA A 180 -18.28 -2.48 12.24
CA ALA A 180 -17.27 -2.08 11.27
C ALA A 180 -16.76 -0.67 11.53
N ALA A 181 -17.67 0.29 11.73
CA ALA A 181 -17.32 1.69 12.00
C ALA A 181 -16.52 1.85 13.30
N ALA A 182 -16.89 1.14 14.38
CA ALA A 182 -16.14 1.18 15.63
C ALA A 182 -14.70 0.64 15.47
N ARG A 183 -14.49 -0.40 14.65
CA ARG A 183 -13.16 -0.92 14.34
C ARG A 183 -12.32 0.11 13.58
N VAL A 184 -12.87 0.69 12.51
CA VAL A 184 -12.19 1.73 11.72
C VAL A 184 -11.89 2.97 12.55
N VAL A 185 -12.80 3.40 13.42
CA VAL A 185 -12.58 4.53 14.35
C VAL A 185 -11.42 4.25 15.30
N LYS A 186 -11.34 3.04 15.83
CA LYS A 186 -10.22 2.62 16.69
C LYS A 186 -8.91 2.61 15.92
N ALA A 187 -8.95 2.17 14.66
CA ALA A 187 -7.77 2.15 13.81
C ALA A 187 -7.28 3.56 13.46
N LEU A 188 -8.19 4.45 13.04
CA LEU A 188 -7.90 5.87 12.79
C LEU A 188 -7.29 6.56 14.01
N ALA A 189 -7.80 6.27 15.20
CA ALA A 189 -7.26 6.86 16.43
C ALA A 189 -5.83 6.39 16.76
N SER A 190 -5.38 5.29 16.15
CA SER A 190 -4.07 4.68 16.37
C SER A 190 -3.10 4.99 15.23
N THR A 191 -3.60 5.46 14.09
CA THR A 191 -2.78 5.92 12.96
C THR A 191 -2.09 7.24 13.32
N VAL A 192 -0.76 7.20 13.46
CA VAL A 192 0.08 8.38 13.71
C VAL A 192 0.63 8.95 12.39
N GLU A 193 0.92 8.07 11.44
CA GLU A 193 1.44 8.40 10.11
C GLU A 193 0.41 7.92 9.07
N PRO A 194 -0.60 8.75 8.75
CA PRO A 194 -1.61 8.37 7.76
C PRO A 194 -1.03 8.41 6.35
N ARG A 195 -1.47 7.47 5.51
CA ARG A 195 -1.17 7.48 4.08
C ARG A 195 -1.84 8.64 3.36
N ASP A 196 -1.32 9.01 2.20
CA ASP A 196 -1.85 10.11 1.38
C ASP A 196 -3.32 9.90 1.03
N SER A 197 -3.75 8.68 0.71
CA SER A 197 -5.16 8.37 0.49
C SER A 197 -6.02 8.53 1.74
N ALA A 198 -5.48 8.21 2.93
CA ALA A 198 -6.18 8.41 4.20
C ALA A 198 -6.25 9.89 4.59
N VAL A 199 -5.29 10.70 4.19
CA VAL A 199 -5.33 12.17 4.32
C VAL A 199 -6.35 12.75 3.32
N ALA A 200 -6.25 12.39 2.04
CA ALA A 200 -7.14 12.85 0.98
C ALA A 200 -8.61 12.45 1.25
N ASN A 201 -8.88 11.19 1.57
CA ASN A 201 -10.23 10.71 1.88
C ASN A 201 -10.66 10.91 3.33
N GLY A 202 -9.77 11.41 4.18
CA GLY A 202 -9.97 11.47 5.62
C GLY A 202 -11.25 12.20 6.03
N ARG A 203 -11.56 13.31 5.36
CA ARG A 203 -12.76 14.09 5.63
C ARG A 203 -14.03 13.33 5.27
N VAL A 204 -14.08 12.73 4.09
CA VAL A 204 -15.23 11.93 3.63
C VAL A 204 -15.42 10.71 4.53
N LEU A 205 -14.32 10.04 4.89
CA LEU A 205 -14.32 8.93 5.84
C LEU A 205 -14.92 9.35 7.19
N VAL A 206 -14.44 10.45 7.79
CA VAL A 206 -14.93 10.94 9.08
C VAL A 206 -16.41 11.30 9.02
N ILE A 207 -16.86 12.04 7.99
CA ILE A 207 -18.28 12.41 7.81
C ILE A 207 -19.15 11.15 7.74
N ARG A 208 -18.73 10.15 6.96
CA ARG A 208 -19.48 8.91 6.80
C ARG A 208 -19.52 8.10 8.10
N LEU A 209 -18.42 8.05 8.84
CA LEU A 209 -18.36 7.38 10.15
C LEU A 209 -19.26 8.04 11.19
N GLN A 210 -19.41 9.38 11.18
CA GLN A 210 -20.29 10.11 12.12
C GLN A 210 -21.75 9.71 11.99
N SER A 211 -22.18 9.22 10.82
CA SER A 211 -23.54 8.69 10.64
C SER A 211 -23.76 7.33 11.30
N MET A 212 -22.68 6.62 11.65
CA MET A 212 -22.71 5.23 12.14
C MET A 212 -22.30 5.08 13.60
N VAL A 213 -21.56 6.03 14.17
CA VAL A 213 -21.05 5.99 15.56
C VAL A 213 -21.16 7.35 16.28
N GLU A 214 -21.15 7.32 17.61
CA GLU A 214 -21.33 8.52 18.45
C GLU A 214 -20.14 9.48 18.44
N SER A 215 -18.92 8.98 18.19
CA SER A 215 -17.70 9.77 18.19
C SER A 215 -16.71 9.25 17.15
N VAL A 216 -16.14 10.17 16.38
CA VAL A 216 -15.11 9.90 15.37
C VAL A 216 -13.92 10.82 15.65
N PRO A 217 -12.66 10.34 15.50
CA PRO A 217 -11.48 11.19 15.60
C PRO A 217 -11.48 12.30 14.54
N THR A 218 -10.56 13.25 14.69
CA THR A 218 -10.34 14.32 13.70
C THR A 218 -9.83 13.76 12.38
N VAL A 219 -9.99 14.54 11.32
CA VAL A 219 -9.46 14.22 9.99
C VAL A 219 -7.94 13.97 10.08
N PRO A 220 -7.43 12.87 9.50
CA PRO A 220 -5.99 12.64 9.39
C PRO A 220 -5.28 13.80 8.68
N VAL A 221 -4.10 14.16 9.17
CA VAL A 221 -3.27 15.22 8.57
C VAL A 221 -1.92 14.61 8.26
N ALA A 222 -1.33 14.99 7.12
CA ALA A 222 0.05 14.60 6.78
C ALA A 222 1.01 15.03 7.90
N VAL A 223 1.93 14.14 8.26
CA VAL A 223 2.97 14.40 9.26
C VAL A 223 4.31 14.06 8.63
N GLU A 224 5.33 14.88 8.89
CA GLU A 224 6.70 14.57 8.48
C GLU A 224 7.14 13.24 9.10
N VAL A 225 7.37 12.25 8.24
CA VAL A 225 7.63 10.87 8.66
C VAL A 225 9.07 10.74 9.18
N SER A 226 9.20 10.34 10.44
CA SER A 226 10.49 9.99 11.02
C SER A 226 10.84 8.55 10.65
N ILE A 227 11.61 8.36 9.58
CA ILE A 227 12.06 7.03 9.18
C ILE A 227 13.02 6.47 10.25
N PRO A 228 12.71 5.31 10.87
CA PRO A 228 13.56 4.73 11.89
C PRO A 228 14.91 4.28 11.31
N GLU A 229 15.94 4.22 12.16
CA GLU A 229 17.21 3.62 11.77
C GLU A 229 17.07 2.09 11.70
N ILE A 230 17.77 1.48 10.74
CA ILE A 230 17.89 0.02 10.65
C ILE A 230 18.65 -0.47 11.89
N PRO A 231 18.12 -1.45 12.65
CA PRO A 231 18.82 -2.01 13.79
C PRO A 231 20.22 -2.52 13.40
N GLU A 232 21.23 -2.24 14.23
CA GLU A 232 22.57 -2.78 14.03
C GLU A 232 22.52 -4.32 14.11
N ARG A 233 23.15 -4.97 13.13
CA ARG A 233 23.14 -6.42 13.01
C ARG A 233 24.32 -7.03 13.74
N ASP A 234 24.12 -8.21 14.30
CA ASP A 234 25.18 -8.99 14.95
C ASP A 234 25.83 -9.94 13.91
N PRO A 235 27.11 -9.75 13.55
CA PRO A 235 27.79 -10.61 12.59
C PRO A 235 27.88 -12.08 13.03
N GLU A 236 27.83 -12.36 14.34
CA GLU A 236 27.83 -13.74 14.85
C GLU A 236 26.47 -14.43 14.59
N ASP A 237 25.36 -13.72 14.81
CA ASP A 237 24.01 -14.22 14.50
C ASP A 237 23.83 -14.44 12.99
N ASP A 238 24.34 -13.51 12.18
CA ASP A 238 24.33 -13.62 10.71
C ASP A 238 25.12 -14.82 10.22
N ALA A 239 26.33 -15.01 10.73
CA ALA A 239 27.16 -16.16 10.38
C ALA A 239 26.51 -17.49 10.81
N TYR A 240 25.86 -17.50 11.98
CA TYR A 240 25.11 -18.65 12.48
C TYR A 240 23.89 -18.98 11.59
N ALA A 241 23.08 -17.98 11.24
CA ALA A 241 21.91 -18.14 10.39
C ALA A 241 22.28 -18.68 9.01
N ARG A 242 23.38 -18.19 8.41
CA ARG A 242 23.90 -18.68 7.14
C ARG A 242 24.37 -20.14 7.19
N ASP A 243 25.15 -20.49 8.20
CA ASP A 243 25.64 -21.86 8.39
C ASP A 243 24.47 -22.83 8.65
N MET A 244 23.47 -22.40 9.41
CA MET A 244 22.24 -23.16 9.62
C MET A 244 21.43 -23.34 8.33
N LEU A 245 21.25 -22.26 7.55
CA LEU A 245 20.55 -22.29 6.27
C LEU A 245 21.11 -23.38 5.37
N TRP A 246 22.41 -23.33 5.07
CA TRP A 246 23.05 -24.29 4.15
C TRP A 246 23.11 -25.72 4.69
N ARG A 247 23.21 -25.91 6.01
CA ARG A 247 23.08 -27.25 6.61
C ARG A 247 21.69 -27.83 6.45
N ALA A 248 20.65 -26.99 6.54
CA ALA A 248 19.27 -27.44 6.51
C ALA A 248 18.76 -27.68 5.08
N VAL A 249 19.11 -26.81 4.12
CA VAL A 249 18.67 -26.93 2.72
C VAL A 249 19.55 -27.88 1.91
N GLY A 250 20.83 -28.03 2.28
CA GLY A 250 21.78 -28.86 1.55
C GLY A 250 22.10 -28.32 0.16
N ASP A 251 22.27 -29.24 -0.81
CA ASP A 251 22.58 -28.87 -2.20
C ASP A 251 21.35 -28.32 -2.91
N VAL A 252 21.37 -27.03 -3.22
CA VAL A 252 20.32 -26.34 -3.98
C VAL A 252 20.74 -26.21 -5.44
N ALA A 253 19.83 -26.52 -6.37
CA ALA A 253 20.07 -26.39 -7.80
C ALA A 253 20.54 -24.97 -8.19
N GLU A 254 21.33 -24.88 -9.25
CA GLU A 254 21.70 -23.60 -9.85
C GLU A 254 20.47 -22.94 -10.50
N PRO A 255 20.30 -21.62 -10.37
CA PRO A 255 19.19 -20.92 -11.00
C PRO A 255 19.31 -20.96 -12.53
N SER A 256 18.17 -21.09 -13.20
CA SER A 256 18.12 -21.05 -14.66
C SER A 256 18.55 -19.67 -15.18
N ALA A 257 19.50 -19.63 -16.11
CA ALA A 257 19.92 -18.39 -16.76
C ALA A 257 18.76 -17.65 -17.46
N VAL A 258 17.79 -18.41 -18.00
CA VAL A 258 16.59 -17.82 -18.62
C VAL A 258 15.68 -17.17 -17.58
N ALA A 259 15.50 -17.82 -16.43
CA ALA A 259 14.68 -17.28 -15.34
C ALA A 259 15.34 -16.04 -14.69
N LEU A 260 16.68 -16.07 -14.53
CA LEU A 260 17.46 -14.91 -14.09
C LEU A 260 17.28 -13.72 -15.03
N ALA A 261 17.44 -13.92 -16.34
CA ALA A 261 17.27 -12.86 -17.33
C ALA A 261 15.85 -12.27 -17.32
N HIS A 262 14.83 -13.12 -17.16
CA HIS A 262 13.44 -12.68 -17.03
C HIS A 262 13.21 -11.84 -15.77
N ALA A 263 13.65 -12.34 -14.61
CA ALA A 263 13.54 -11.65 -13.33
C ALA A 263 14.26 -10.30 -13.34
N ALA A 264 15.48 -10.25 -13.89
CA ALA A 264 16.25 -9.02 -14.00
C ALA A 264 15.64 -8.02 -14.99
N ALA A 265 15.03 -8.49 -16.08
CA ALA A 265 14.29 -7.63 -17.00
C ALA A 265 13.07 -6.98 -16.32
N ALA A 266 12.29 -7.76 -15.57
CA ALA A 266 11.13 -7.25 -14.81
C ALA A 266 11.54 -6.19 -13.78
N LEU A 267 12.64 -6.41 -13.05
CA LEU A 267 13.20 -5.44 -12.10
C LEU A 267 13.67 -4.14 -12.78
N ARG A 268 14.31 -4.24 -13.94
CA ARG A 268 14.75 -3.05 -14.70
C ARG A 268 13.58 -2.28 -15.29
N GLU A 269 12.56 -2.98 -15.76
CA GLU A 269 11.32 -2.37 -16.25
C GLU A 269 10.57 -1.66 -15.13
N ALA A 270 10.47 -2.29 -13.95
CA ALA A 270 9.91 -1.69 -12.75
C ALA A 270 10.63 -0.38 -12.39
N ALA A 271 11.96 -0.39 -12.36
CA ALA A 271 12.75 0.81 -12.09
C ALA A 271 12.58 1.91 -13.15
N ALA A 272 12.33 1.55 -14.41
CA ALA A 272 12.12 2.52 -15.49
C ALA A 272 10.73 3.18 -15.44
N ASN A 273 9.75 2.51 -14.83
CA ASN A 273 8.36 2.95 -14.77
C ASN A 273 7.93 3.42 -13.37
N ASP A 274 8.87 3.49 -12.42
CA ASP A 274 8.61 3.79 -11.00
C ASP A 274 7.56 2.85 -10.38
N ASP A 275 7.61 1.58 -10.76
CA ASP A 275 6.73 0.55 -10.22
C ASP A 275 7.07 0.28 -8.74
N PRO A 276 6.07 0.06 -7.86
CA PRO A 276 6.29 -0.17 -6.43
C PRO A 276 7.34 -1.24 -6.10
N ILE A 277 7.57 -2.27 -6.94
CA ILE A 277 8.59 -3.28 -6.65
C ILE A 277 10.02 -2.74 -6.80
N ALA A 278 10.22 -1.62 -7.50
CA ALA A 278 11.53 -0.99 -7.69
C ALA A 278 12.12 -0.43 -6.38
N GLN A 279 11.28 -0.19 -5.36
CA GLN A 279 11.71 0.25 -4.04
C GLN A 279 12.79 -0.68 -3.44
N TRP A 280 12.69 -1.99 -3.70
CA TRP A 280 13.64 -2.99 -3.19
C TRP A 280 15.03 -2.88 -3.83
N LEU A 281 15.12 -2.43 -5.09
CA LEU A 281 16.40 -2.12 -5.72
C LEU A 281 17.04 -0.90 -5.05
N ALA A 282 16.24 0.16 -4.85
CA ALA A 282 16.71 1.40 -4.23
C ALA A 282 17.12 1.20 -2.76
N ALA A 283 16.45 0.29 -2.05
CA ALA A 283 16.72 -0.03 -0.65
C ALA A 283 17.97 -0.88 -0.41
N SER A 284 18.56 -1.46 -1.46
CA SER A 284 19.72 -2.37 -1.37
C SER A 284 21.05 -1.66 -1.05
N VAL A 285 22.12 -2.44 -0.77
CA VAL A 285 23.45 -1.92 -0.39
C VAL A 285 24.09 -1.14 -1.55
N GLY A 286 24.00 0.19 -1.46
CA GLY A 286 24.33 1.09 -2.55
C GLY A 286 23.25 1.04 -3.63
N PRO A 287 22.99 2.13 -4.38
CA PRO A 287 22.14 2.01 -5.56
C PRO A 287 22.76 0.95 -6.48
N ILE A 288 22.08 -0.19 -6.67
CA ILE A 288 22.51 -1.23 -7.61
C ILE A 288 22.72 -0.58 -8.96
N ASP A 289 23.85 -0.88 -9.59
CA ASP A 289 24.02 -0.55 -10.99
C ASP A 289 23.12 -1.49 -11.79
N LEU A 290 22.08 -0.97 -12.44
CA LEU A 290 21.17 -1.78 -13.24
C LEU A 290 21.89 -2.42 -14.45
N ASP A 291 23.09 -1.96 -14.79
CA ASP A 291 23.97 -2.57 -15.79
C ASP A 291 24.77 -3.78 -15.24
N ASP A 292 24.66 -4.11 -13.96
CA ASP A 292 25.24 -5.32 -13.36
C ASP A 292 24.62 -6.61 -13.93
N THR A 293 25.24 -7.75 -13.59
CA THR A 293 24.77 -9.05 -14.05
C THR A 293 23.35 -9.35 -13.59
N ASP A 294 22.58 -10.10 -14.40
CA ASP A 294 21.20 -10.47 -14.05
C ASP A 294 21.10 -11.18 -12.68
N ALA A 295 22.14 -11.95 -12.31
CA ALA A 295 22.21 -12.59 -11.01
C ALA A 295 22.38 -11.58 -9.87
N ASP A 296 23.21 -10.55 -10.04
CA ASP A 296 23.44 -9.54 -9.02
C ASP A 296 22.22 -8.65 -8.82
N VAL A 297 21.57 -8.20 -9.89
CA VAL A 297 20.34 -7.40 -9.83
C VAL A 297 19.25 -8.16 -9.07
N VAL A 298 19.01 -9.42 -9.42
CA VAL A 298 17.98 -10.25 -8.77
C VAL A 298 18.34 -10.54 -7.31
N LEU A 299 19.55 -11.00 -7.02
CA LEU A 299 19.94 -11.35 -5.66
C LEU A 299 19.94 -10.15 -4.73
N ALA A 300 20.31 -8.96 -5.21
CA ALA A 300 20.35 -7.76 -4.41
C ALA A 300 18.94 -7.23 -4.11
N ALA A 301 18.02 -7.25 -5.08
CA ALA A 301 16.61 -6.90 -4.84
C ALA A 301 15.95 -7.85 -3.83
N VAL A 302 16.13 -9.17 -3.99
CA VAL A 302 15.55 -10.16 -3.09
C VAL A 302 16.21 -10.08 -1.70
N ALA A 303 17.53 -9.87 -1.62
CA ALA A 303 18.20 -9.68 -0.34
C ALA A 303 17.72 -8.42 0.40
N ALA A 304 17.36 -7.35 -0.31
CA ALA A 304 16.83 -6.13 0.30
C ALA A 304 15.45 -6.33 0.96
N THR A 305 14.67 -7.35 0.55
CA THR A 305 13.43 -7.72 1.26
C THR A 305 13.68 -8.31 2.66
N VAL A 306 14.90 -8.81 2.90
CA VAL A 306 15.33 -9.42 4.17
C VAL A 306 16.14 -8.44 5.00
N SER A 307 17.09 -7.76 4.37
CA SER A 307 17.97 -6.79 5.01
C SER A 307 18.29 -5.66 4.03
N PRO A 308 17.43 -4.64 3.93
CA PRO A 308 17.75 -3.46 3.15
C PRO A 308 18.92 -2.71 3.81
N ALA A 309 19.63 -1.92 3.01
CA ALA A 309 20.64 -0.97 3.49
C ALA A 309 20.04 0.41 3.82
N SER A 310 18.85 0.70 3.31
CA SER A 310 18.13 1.93 3.60
C SER A 310 16.63 1.65 3.64
N LEU A 311 15.95 2.18 4.65
CA LEU A 311 14.48 2.19 4.73
C LEU A 311 13.88 3.39 3.98
N VAL A 312 14.70 4.38 3.59
CA VAL A 312 14.20 5.61 2.95
C VAL A 312 13.37 5.36 1.69
N PRO A 313 13.80 4.47 0.76
CA PRO A 313 13.06 4.23 -0.47
C PRO A 313 11.80 3.37 -0.28
N LEU A 314 11.64 2.75 0.89
CA LEU A 314 10.56 1.81 1.13
C LEU A 314 9.30 2.55 1.58
N ASP A 315 8.15 2.08 1.08
CA ASP A 315 6.84 2.51 1.55
C ASP A 315 6.60 2.08 3.01
N GLN A 316 5.52 2.57 3.60
CA GLN A 316 5.22 2.32 5.00
C GLN A 316 5.04 0.83 5.34
N ASP A 317 4.44 0.04 4.44
CA ASP A 317 4.19 -1.37 4.71
C ASP A 317 5.47 -2.18 4.60
N ALA A 318 6.24 -1.97 3.53
CA ALA A 318 7.53 -2.58 3.30
C ALA A 318 8.50 -2.27 4.46
N ARG A 319 8.56 -1.02 4.92
CA ARG A 319 9.37 -0.62 6.08
C ARG A 319 8.94 -1.35 7.35
N THR A 320 7.65 -1.32 7.65
CA THR A 320 7.11 -1.95 8.86
C THR A 320 7.37 -3.45 8.83
N ALA A 321 7.14 -4.10 7.70
CA ALA A 321 7.38 -5.53 7.52
C ALA A 321 8.84 -5.92 7.73
N VAL A 322 9.79 -5.17 7.16
CA VAL A 322 11.23 -5.40 7.38
C VAL A 322 11.60 -5.27 8.87
N LEU A 323 11.03 -4.30 9.58
CA LEU A 323 11.31 -4.09 11.01
C LEU A 323 10.65 -5.13 11.91
N ASP A 324 9.54 -5.73 11.47
CA ASP A 324 8.73 -6.68 12.23
C ASP A 324 9.15 -8.14 12.05
N LEU A 325 9.86 -8.47 10.95
CA LEU A 325 10.36 -9.80 10.63
C LEU A 325 11.78 -9.99 11.17
N GLU A 326 11.98 -11.06 11.94
CA GLU A 326 13.31 -11.42 12.44
C GLU A 326 14.04 -12.34 11.46
N TRP A 327 15.36 -12.45 11.60
CA TRP A 327 16.17 -13.38 10.79
C TRP A 327 15.68 -14.82 10.92
N ALA A 328 15.15 -15.21 12.10
CA ALA A 328 14.62 -16.53 12.38
C ALA A 328 13.32 -16.82 11.59
N ASP A 329 12.48 -15.81 11.36
CA ASP A 329 11.27 -15.93 10.56
C ASP A 329 11.63 -16.23 9.10
N TRP A 330 12.56 -15.45 8.55
CA TRP A 330 13.09 -15.64 7.20
C TRP A 330 13.76 -17.01 7.03
N LEU A 331 14.61 -17.39 7.97
CA LEU A 331 15.30 -18.67 7.96
C LEU A 331 14.31 -19.84 7.97
N GLY A 332 13.32 -19.79 8.89
CA GLY A 332 12.31 -20.82 9.04
C GLY A 332 11.45 -21.00 7.79
N ALA A 333 11.00 -19.89 7.21
CA ALA A 333 10.19 -19.88 6.00
C ALA A 333 10.95 -20.46 4.80
N VAL A 334 12.15 -19.95 4.51
CA VAL A 334 12.92 -20.35 3.32
C VAL A 334 13.38 -21.80 3.40
N ILE A 335 13.84 -22.27 4.58
CA ILE A 335 14.23 -23.67 4.76
C ILE A 335 13.04 -24.59 4.43
N GLU A 336 11.85 -24.31 4.95
CA GLU A 336 10.68 -25.15 4.73
C GLU A 336 10.16 -25.09 3.30
N LEU A 337 10.16 -23.92 2.66
CA LEU A 337 9.80 -23.78 1.24
C LEU A 337 10.71 -24.63 0.36
N VAL A 338 12.02 -24.60 0.59
CA VAL A 338 13.00 -25.38 -0.20
C VAL A 338 12.88 -26.87 0.11
N ARG A 339 12.67 -27.23 1.38
CA ARG A 339 12.50 -28.61 1.84
C ARG A 339 11.24 -29.27 1.25
N CYS A 340 10.15 -28.52 1.17
CA CYS A 340 8.89 -28.99 0.57
C CYS A 340 8.95 -28.95 -0.97
N GLY A 341 9.71 -28.01 -1.54
CA GLY A 341 10.00 -27.90 -2.96
C GLY A 341 8.96 -27.12 -3.77
N PRO A 342 9.10 -27.08 -5.11
CA PRO A 342 8.23 -26.30 -5.98
C PRO A 342 6.75 -26.65 -5.85
N GLY A 343 5.88 -25.65 -5.90
CA GLY A 343 4.44 -25.77 -5.67
C GLY A 343 4.03 -25.71 -4.19
N THR A 344 4.99 -25.49 -3.28
CA THR A 344 4.67 -25.20 -1.87
C THR A 344 4.06 -23.81 -1.77
N SER A 345 2.94 -23.69 -1.05
CA SER A 345 2.25 -22.41 -0.90
C SER A 345 3.18 -21.35 -0.27
N VAL A 346 3.17 -20.16 -0.87
CA VAL A 346 3.81 -18.95 -0.35
C VAL A 346 2.78 -18.00 0.28
N ASP A 347 1.57 -18.50 0.55
CA ASP A 347 0.55 -17.72 1.23
C ASP A 347 1.07 -17.33 2.62
N PRO A 348 0.85 -16.09 3.08
CA PRO A 348 1.52 -15.64 4.29
C PRO A 348 1.15 -16.44 5.54
N GLU A 349 -0.10 -16.88 5.65
CA GLU A 349 -0.49 -17.80 6.73
C GLU A 349 0.22 -19.16 6.64
N ALA A 350 0.50 -19.64 5.43
CA ALA A 350 1.25 -20.86 5.19
C ALA A 350 2.73 -20.67 5.57
N LEU A 351 3.33 -19.51 5.27
CA LEU A 351 4.69 -19.17 5.70
C LEU A 351 4.84 -19.18 7.22
N VAL A 352 3.87 -18.63 7.96
CA VAL A 352 3.83 -18.71 9.44
C VAL A 352 3.72 -20.16 9.93
N ASP A 353 2.96 -21.00 9.22
CA ASP A 353 2.84 -22.42 9.50
C ASP A 353 4.14 -23.20 9.22
N HIS A 354 4.86 -22.82 8.16
CA HIS A 354 6.16 -23.35 7.82
C HIS A 354 7.17 -23.03 8.94
N ILE A 355 7.29 -21.76 9.33
CA ILE A 355 8.19 -21.34 10.42
C ILE A 355 7.92 -22.12 11.70
N ASN A 356 6.64 -22.23 12.11
CA ASN A 356 6.27 -22.91 13.36
C ASN A 356 6.52 -24.44 13.34
N ARG A 357 6.70 -25.05 12.17
CA ARG A 357 7.03 -26.48 12.01
C ARG A 357 8.53 -26.72 11.83
N ASN A 358 9.29 -25.66 11.57
CA ASN A 358 10.71 -25.74 11.27
C ASN A 358 11.51 -26.13 12.54
N PRO A 359 12.23 -27.26 12.54
CA PRO A 359 13.00 -27.72 13.70
C PRO A 359 14.28 -26.93 13.96
N GLU A 360 14.78 -26.18 12.97
CA GLU A 360 15.96 -25.33 13.10
C GLU A 360 15.64 -24.01 13.81
N VAL A 361 14.40 -23.54 13.75
CA VAL A 361 13.93 -22.34 14.45
C VAL A 361 13.29 -22.72 15.78
N THR A 362 13.94 -22.33 16.88
CA THR A 362 13.48 -22.71 18.25
C THR A 362 12.38 -21.81 18.81
N SER A 363 12.17 -20.64 18.21
CA SER A 363 11.06 -19.74 18.53
C SER A 363 9.79 -20.19 17.80
N THR A 364 8.64 -20.04 18.46
CA THR A 364 7.33 -20.29 17.86
C THR A 364 6.58 -18.98 17.82
N ILE A 365 6.06 -18.61 16.66
CA ILE A 365 5.20 -17.44 16.48
C ILE A 365 3.90 -17.69 17.25
N PRO A 366 3.60 -16.93 18.32
CA PRO A 366 2.38 -17.11 19.08
C PRO A 366 1.13 -16.90 18.22
N LYS A 367 0.04 -17.61 18.54
CA LYS A 367 -1.23 -17.51 17.79
C LYS A 367 -1.74 -16.08 17.59
N LYS A 368 -1.52 -15.21 18.58
CA LYS A 368 -1.94 -13.81 18.55
C LYS A 368 -1.13 -12.95 17.56
N ASP A 369 0.09 -13.35 17.24
CA ASP A 369 1.03 -12.60 16.40
C ASP A 369 1.02 -13.13 14.95
N ARG A 370 0.29 -14.21 14.68
CA ARG A 370 0.18 -14.81 13.34
C ARG A 370 -0.36 -13.84 12.28
N PRO A 371 -1.43 -13.06 12.52
CA PRO A 371 -1.91 -12.12 11.51
C PRO A 371 -0.86 -11.06 11.15
N ARG A 372 -0.11 -10.58 12.15
CA ARG A 372 0.96 -9.59 11.96
C ARG A 372 2.14 -10.14 11.15
N ILE A 373 2.67 -11.32 11.52
CA ILE A 373 3.77 -11.92 10.75
C ILE A 373 3.30 -12.33 9.34
N GLY A 374 2.07 -12.81 9.20
CA GLY A 374 1.48 -13.08 7.89
C GLY A 374 1.42 -11.80 7.05
N TRP A 375 0.86 -10.73 7.58
CA TRP A 375 0.83 -9.42 6.92
C TRP A 375 2.24 -8.95 6.49
N ALA A 376 3.24 -9.06 7.37
CA ALA A 376 4.60 -8.64 7.07
C ALA A 376 5.22 -9.47 5.93
N PHE A 377 5.00 -10.79 5.91
CA PHE A 377 5.36 -11.62 4.76
C PHE A 377 4.60 -11.22 3.49
N GLY A 378 3.33 -10.82 3.60
CA GLY A 378 2.57 -10.27 2.48
C GLY A 378 3.33 -9.13 1.79
N ALA A 379 3.66 -8.08 2.55
CA ALA A 379 4.35 -6.88 2.05
C ALA A 379 5.68 -7.20 1.34
N VAL A 380 6.51 -8.08 1.90
CA VAL A 380 7.83 -8.40 1.35
C VAL A 380 7.80 -9.43 0.22
N THR A 381 6.72 -10.21 0.11
CA THR A 381 6.56 -11.22 -0.96
C THR A 381 5.79 -10.71 -2.18
N ASP A 382 5.33 -9.45 -2.18
CA ASP A 382 4.74 -8.80 -3.36
C ASP A 382 5.71 -8.79 -4.56
N LEU A 383 7.02 -8.73 -4.30
CA LEU A 383 8.06 -8.84 -5.34
C LEU A 383 8.12 -10.24 -6.01
N TRP A 384 7.66 -11.30 -5.35
CA TRP A 384 8.04 -12.67 -5.72
C TRP A 384 7.42 -13.17 -7.02
N GLU A 385 6.14 -12.88 -7.24
CA GLU A 385 5.43 -13.32 -8.45
C GLU A 385 5.90 -12.58 -9.70
N PRO A 386 6.01 -11.23 -9.71
CA PRO A 386 6.51 -10.47 -10.86
C PRO A 386 7.86 -10.94 -11.39
N ILE A 387 8.77 -11.37 -10.50
CA ILE A 387 10.11 -11.83 -10.87
C ILE A 387 10.20 -13.38 -10.98
N GLY A 388 9.09 -14.09 -10.77
CA GLY A 388 8.98 -15.54 -10.96
C GLY A 388 9.57 -16.41 -9.84
N LEU A 389 9.79 -15.88 -8.64
CA LEU A 389 10.10 -16.70 -7.46
C LEU A 389 8.91 -17.56 -7.04
N ALA A 390 7.69 -17.02 -7.20
CA ALA A 390 6.43 -17.72 -6.97
C ALA A 390 5.50 -17.56 -8.17
N ASP A 391 4.50 -18.42 -8.26
CA ASP A 391 3.36 -18.31 -9.17
C ASP A 391 2.07 -18.75 -8.46
N ALA A 392 0.95 -18.79 -9.17
CA ALA A 392 -0.35 -19.23 -8.62
C ALA A 392 -0.33 -20.62 -7.96
N SER A 393 0.64 -21.48 -8.30
CA SER A 393 0.81 -22.81 -7.72
C SER A 393 1.71 -22.81 -6.47
N GLY A 394 2.38 -21.70 -6.15
CA GLY A 394 3.30 -21.57 -5.01
C GLY A 394 4.74 -21.24 -5.45
N ILE A 395 5.72 -21.62 -4.62
CA ILE A 395 7.13 -21.36 -4.91
C ILE A 395 7.58 -22.08 -6.19
N THR A 396 8.31 -21.40 -7.07
CA THR A 396 8.83 -22.02 -8.30
C THR A 396 10.16 -22.73 -8.07
N THR A 397 10.63 -23.49 -9.07
CA THR A 397 12.00 -24.04 -9.05
C THR A 397 13.05 -22.93 -9.00
N PHE A 398 12.78 -21.79 -9.64
CA PHE A 398 13.65 -20.62 -9.58
C PHE A 398 13.64 -20.01 -8.17
N GLY A 399 12.47 -19.88 -7.56
CA GLY A 399 12.31 -19.44 -6.16
C GLY A 399 13.12 -20.29 -5.18
N CYS A 400 13.00 -21.62 -5.26
CA CYS A 400 13.78 -22.53 -4.42
C CYS A 400 15.30 -22.39 -4.62
N ALA A 401 15.75 -21.98 -5.81
CA ALA A 401 17.16 -21.77 -6.09
C ALA A 401 17.68 -20.40 -5.61
N ILE A 402 16.86 -19.35 -5.72
CA ILE A 402 17.26 -17.97 -5.42
C ILE A 402 17.13 -17.62 -3.94
N LEU A 403 16.03 -18.00 -3.27
CA LEU A 403 15.77 -17.55 -1.89
C LEU A 403 16.92 -17.89 -0.92
N PRO A 404 17.49 -19.12 -0.86
CA PRO A 404 18.63 -19.39 0.00
C PRO A 404 19.86 -18.55 -0.32
N ARG A 405 20.11 -18.28 -1.61
CA ARG A 405 21.25 -17.47 -2.05
C ARG A 405 21.04 -15.98 -1.71
N ALA A 406 19.81 -15.50 -1.78
CA ALA A 406 19.46 -14.14 -1.38
C ALA A 406 19.58 -13.94 0.14
N LEU A 407 19.13 -14.90 0.95
CA LEU A 407 19.34 -14.88 2.41
C LEU A 407 20.84 -14.92 2.75
N ASP A 408 21.60 -15.79 2.09
CA ASP A 408 23.06 -15.83 2.29
C ASP A 408 23.71 -14.48 1.96
N ARG A 409 23.31 -13.83 0.86
CA ARG A 409 23.79 -12.48 0.49
C ARG A 409 23.35 -11.42 1.50
N ALA A 410 22.10 -11.45 1.96
CA ALA A 410 21.57 -10.49 2.93
C ALA A 410 22.39 -10.52 4.22
N TRP A 411 22.93 -11.68 4.61
CA TRP A 411 23.63 -11.89 5.88
C TRP A 411 25.17 -11.92 5.75
N GLN A 412 25.72 -11.45 4.63
CA GLN A 412 27.17 -11.38 4.38
C GLN A 412 27.85 -10.09 4.90
N VAL A 413 27.13 -9.28 5.69
CA VAL A 413 27.50 -7.89 6.05
C VAL A 413 28.76 -7.82 6.90
#